data_AF-A0A7S1L6R0-F1
#
_entry.id   AF-A0A7S1L6R0-F1
#
_cell.length_a   1.000
_cell.length_b   1.000
_cell.length_c   1.000
_cell.angle_alpha   90.00
_cell.angle_beta   90.00
_cell.angle_gamma   90.00
#
_symmetry.space_group_name_H-M   'P 1'
#
loop_
_entity.id
_entity.type
_entity.pdbx_description
1 polymer ?
#
loop_
_entity_poly.entity_id
_entity_poly.type
_entity_poly.pdbx_seq_one_letter_code
_entity_poly.pdbx_strand_id
1 'polypeptide(L)'
;GSSCPCPPPLVQSPLHQPGGGGWKERADPLPAMSDAALAKATSRKPKTRRGRQVLREREPQVNEGAKSALIMRGNKSSMDVLTLLRDLFSLRTPLATLFSRKHPEHPFEDVSKLESICKKLEHSLFAFGSSSKKRPFRLILGRLFDGKLLDMQEFGVENYKSISSFGTRMDASVGSKPLVLFQGSAFETDEKVKRVKSLLLDFFSGARPQKVMLQGLEQVIVCSTFEEAGGASSSGPADRPNPKIDVTRYRISFAKSGSRLPRVELEEVGPRLRLALDRTKEPERERWKQSIKVAKATKPKKEKSISHQKDMGKKRGQIHLGKQDFDQIHTVHHSKKLAKKLRADLGPQGGSEGGPAAADA
;
A
#
# COMPACT_ATOMS: atom_id res chain seq x y z
N GLY A 1 16.31 3.17 56.38
CA GLY A 1 16.41 4.58 55.98
C GLY A 1 16.70 4.66 54.50
N SER A 2 15.68 4.97 53.71
CA SER A 2 15.76 5.45 52.32
C SER A 2 14.33 5.75 51.86
N SER A 3 13.83 6.93 52.24
CA SER A 3 12.51 7.43 51.86
C SER A 3 12.54 7.92 50.41
N CYS A 4 11.73 7.30 49.55
CA CYS A 4 11.42 7.84 48.23
C CYS A 4 10.55 9.11 48.38
N PRO A 5 10.85 10.22 47.69
CA PRO A 5 10.02 11.41 47.74
C PRO A 5 8.75 11.23 46.91
N CYS A 6 7.60 11.51 47.51
CA CYS A 6 6.30 11.58 46.84
C CYS A 6 6.26 12.73 45.82
N PRO A 7 5.55 12.57 44.68
CA PRO A 7 5.36 13.66 43.73
C PRO A 7 4.38 14.73 44.29
N PRO A 8 4.58 16.02 43.98
CA PRO A 8 3.71 17.09 44.45
C PRO A 8 2.33 17.07 43.77
N PRO A 9 1.27 17.58 44.45
CA PRO A 9 -0.08 17.59 43.92
C PRO A 9 -0.24 18.57 42.75
N LEU A 10 -1.00 18.14 41.74
CA LEU A 10 -1.44 18.93 40.59
C LEU A 10 -2.26 20.14 41.05
N VAL A 11 -1.69 21.34 40.89
CA VAL A 11 -2.40 22.61 41.06
C VAL A 11 -3.41 22.75 39.92
N GLN A 12 -4.69 22.68 40.27
CA GLN A 12 -5.80 23.02 39.38
C GLN A 12 -5.80 24.52 39.13
N SER A 13 -5.63 24.94 37.88
CA SER A 13 -5.80 26.34 37.48
C SER A 13 -7.30 26.69 37.48
N PRO A 14 -7.70 27.86 38.02
CA PRO A 14 -9.11 28.23 38.07
C PRO A 14 -9.67 28.51 36.67
N LEU A 15 -10.85 27.94 36.39
CA LEU A 15 -11.68 28.25 35.23
C LEU A 15 -11.99 29.76 35.21
N HIS A 16 -11.55 30.44 34.16
CA HIS A 16 -12.04 31.76 33.82
C HIS A 16 -13.44 31.61 33.20
N GLN A 17 -14.47 32.06 33.93
CA GLN A 17 -15.83 32.18 33.37
C GLN A 17 -15.87 33.43 32.47
N PRO A 18 -16.25 33.32 31.18
CA PRO A 18 -16.56 34.50 30.39
C PRO A 18 -17.93 35.04 30.79
N GLY A 19 -17.93 36.30 31.23
CA GLY A 19 -19.13 37.05 31.58
C GLY A 19 -20.14 37.14 30.44
N GLY A 20 -21.42 37.13 30.81
CA GLY A 20 -22.55 37.27 29.91
C GLY A 20 -22.56 38.62 29.20
N GLY A 21 -22.32 38.59 27.89
CA GLY A 21 -22.66 39.65 26.95
C GLY A 21 -23.36 39.01 25.77
N GLY A 22 -24.62 39.36 25.54
CA GLY A 22 -25.45 38.80 24.47
C GLY A 22 -24.88 39.12 23.09
N TRP A 23 -24.48 38.08 22.36
CA TRP A 23 -24.12 38.17 20.95
C TRP A 23 -25.39 38.01 20.11
N LYS A 24 -25.93 39.14 19.60
CA LYS A 24 -26.90 39.10 18.51
C LYS A 24 -26.22 38.48 17.29
N GLU A 25 -26.76 37.36 16.84
CA GLU A 25 -26.36 36.62 15.65
C GLU A 25 -26.61 37.49 14.40
N ARG A 26 -25.58 38.21 13.96
CA ARG A 26 -25.51 38.73 12.59
C ARG A 26 -24.90 37.64 11.72
N ALA A 27 -25.77 36.91 11.03
CA ALA A 27 -25.39 35.99 9.97
C ALA A 27 -25.04 36.79 8.71
N ASP A 28 -23.87 37.43 8.70
CA ASP A 28 -23.26 37.88 7.46
C ASP A 28 -22.48 36.71 6.85
N PRO A 29 -22.76 36.31 5.59
CA PRO A 29 -22.02 35.24 4.94
C PRO A 29 -20.56 35.64 4.77
N LEU A 30 -19.64 34.82 5.29
CA LEU A 30 -18.20 35.01 5.10
C LEU A 30 -17.89 35.15 3.60
N PRO A 31 -17.18 36.20 3.17
CA PRO A 31 -16.86 36.36 1.76
C PRO A 31 -16.01 35.19 1.28
N ALA A 32 -16.42 34.57 0.18
CA ALA A 32 -15.66 33.53 -0.49
C ALA A 32 -14.28 34.10 -0.86
N MET A 33 -13.24 33.68 -0.13
CA MET A 33 -11.87 34.06 -0.44
C MET A 33 -11.52 33.50 -1.82
N SER A 34 -10.95 34.34 -2.69
CA SER A 34 -10.47 33.88 -3.99
C SER A 34 -9.36 32.84 -3.84
N ASP A 35 -9.24 31.91 -4.80
CA ASP A 35 -8.18 30.88 -4.81
C ASP A 35 -6.78 31.49 -4.69
N ALA A 36 -6.60 32.72 -5.18
CA ALA A 36 -5.36 33.50 -5.05
C ALA A 36 -5.08 33.93 -3.59
N ALA A 37 -6.10 34.29 -2.80
CA ALA A 37 -5.95 34.63 -1.39
C ALA A 37 -5.65 33.39 -0.54
N LEU A 38 -6.25 32.24 -0.86
CA LEU A 38 -5.94 30.96 -0.24
C LEU A 38 -4.50 30.52 -0.56
N ALA A 39 -4.06 30.68 -1.81
CA ALA A 39 -2.69 30.41 -2.26
C ALA A 39 -1.65 31.33 -1.59
N LYS A 40 -2.00 32.60 -1.32
CA LYS A 40 -1.12 33.56 -0.62
C LYS A 40 -1.06 33.33 0.89
N ALA A 41 -2.11 32.72 1.47
CA ALA A 41 -2.11 32.27 2.86
C ALA A 41 -1.29 30.99 3.06
N THR A 42 -1.30 30.07 2.09
CA THR A 42 -0.48 28.84 2.10
C THR A 42 0.99 29.08 1.74
N SER A 43 1.33 30.22 1.13
CA SER A 43 2.71 30.59 0.80
C SER A 43 3.50 31.26 1.94
N ARG A 44 2.91 31.40 3.14
CA ARG A 44 3.62 31.99 4.28
C ARG A 44 4.66 31.02 4.80
N LYS A 45 5.94 31.34 4.58
CA LYS A 45 7.06 30.56 5.13
C LYS A 45 6.86 30.39 6.64
N PRO A 46 6.85 29.15 7.16
CA PRO A 46 6.68 28.88 8.59
C PRO A 46 7.74 29.61 9.42
N LYS A 47 7.30 30.40 10.40
CA LYS A 47 8.18 31.15 11.29
C LYS A 47 8.92 30.23 12.27
N THR A 48 8.27 29.15 12.73
CA THR A 48 8.82 28.24 13.74
C THR A 48 9.55 27.05 13.11
N ARG A 49 10.55 26.49 13.82
CA ARG A 49 11.23 25.24 13.41
C ARG A 49 10.25 24.07 13.30
N ARG A 50 9.32 23.95 14.26
CA ARG A 50 8.28 22.90 14.24
C ARG A 50 7.35 23.03 13.02
N GLY A 51 6.93 24.25 12.67
CA GLY A 51 6.13 24.48 11.47
C GLY A 51 6.87 24.14 10.18
N ARG A 52 8.17 24.45 10.09
CA ARG A 52 9.05 24.04 8.98
C ARG A 52 9.14 22.53 8.84
N GLN A 53 9.32 21.83 9.96
CA GLN A 53 9.40 20.38 9.97
C GLN A 53 8.09 19.73 9.51
N VAL A 54 6.95 20.15 10.06
CA VAL A 54 5.64 19.63 9.65
C VAL A 54 5.43 19.86 8.17
N LEU A 55 5.65 21.07 7.64
CA LEU A 55 5.50 21.36 6.21
C LEU A 55 6.42 20.51 5.32
N ARG A 56 7.65 20.24 5.75
CA ARG A 56 8.56 19.33 5.04
C ARG A 56 8.08 17.87 5.08
N GLU A 57 7.47 17.44 6.18
CA GLU A 57 6.87 16.10 6.28
C GLU A 57 5.64 15.97 5.34
N ARG A 58 4.91 17.06 5.09
CA ARG A 58 3.77 17.11 4.16
C ARG A 58 4.18 17.12 2.68
N GLU A 59 5.36 17.62 2.38
CA GLU A 59 5.86 17.71 1.01
C GLU A 59 6.05 16.31 0.39
N PRO A 60 5.89 16.16 -0.93
CA PRO A 60 6.06 14.86 -1.60
C PRO A 60 7.44 14.24 -1.32
N GLN A 61 7.45 12.99 -0.88
CA GLN A 61 8.67 12.26 -0.53
C GLN A 61 8.95 11.16 -1.56
N VAL A 62 10.25 10.90 -1.82
CA VAL A 62 10.67 9.80 -2.71
C VAL A 62 10.31 8.43 -2.10
N ASN A 63 10.54 8.28 -0.80
CA ASN A 63 10.19 7.11 -0.02
C ASN A 63 9.04 7.47 0.91
N GLU A 64 7.83 7.10 0.52
CA GLU A 64 6.63 7.38 1.31
C GLU A 64 6.56 6.54 2.58
N GLY A 65 6.01 7.14 3.64
CA GLY A 65 5.69 6.45 4.88
C GLY A 65 4.44 5.55 4.80
N ALA A 66 3.97 5.08 5.95
CA ALA A 66 2.73 4.31 6.02
C ALA A 66 1.50 5.21 5.77
N LYS A 67 0.54 4.72 4.98
CA LYS A 67 -0.70 5.46 4.67
C LYS A 67 -1.58 5.60 5.91
N SER A 68 -1.84 6.81 6.35
CA SER A 68 -2.78 7.08 7.44
C SER A 68 -4.24 7.08 6.94
N ALA A 69 -5.18 6.70 7.80
CA ALA A 69 -6.59 6.57 7.48
C ALA A 69 -7.50 7.46 8.34
N LEU A 70 -8.42 8.16 7.69
CA LEU A 70 -9.52 8.86 8.36
C LEU A 70 -10.73 7.94 8.50
N ILE A 71 -11.21 7.71 9.72
CA ILE A 71 -12.39 6.88 9.97
C ILE A 71 -13.53 7.80 10.40
N MET A 72 -14.60 7.86 9.62
CA MET A 72 -15.71 8.79 9.81
C MET A 72 -17.04 8.08 10.00
N ARG A 73 -17.84 8.65 10.90
CA ARG A 73 -19.23 8.25 11.12
C ARG A 73 -20.18 9.10 10.28
N GLY A 74 -21.01 8.47 9.48
CA GLY A 74 -22.13 9.12 8.78
C GLY A 74 -23.27 9.53 9.70
N ASN A 75 -24.23 10.30 9.16
CA ASN A 75 -25.34 10.86 9.95
C ASN A 75 -26.19 9.77 10.63
N LYS A 76 -26.61 8.79 9.84
CA LYS A 76 -27.33 7.60 10.30
C LYS A 76 -26.37 6.42 10.37
N SER A 77 -26.24 5.81 11.55
CA SER A 77 -25.32 4.69 11.81
C SER A 77 -25.93 3.80 12.90
N SER A 78 -26.03 2.49 12.67
CA SER A 78 -26.41 1.51 13.70
C SER A 78 -25.29 1.33 14.72
N MET A 79 -25.57 0.64 15.84
CA MET A 79 -24.54 0.32 16.83
C MET A 79 -23.42 -0.53 16.20
N ASP A 80 -23.78 -1.51 15.36
CA ASP A 80 -22.80 -2.37 14.69
C ASP A 80 -21.84 -1.59 13.78
N VAL A 81 -22.34 -0.56 13.07
CA VAL A 81 -21.48 0.34 12.28
C VAL A 81 -20.49 1.06 13.19
N LEU A 82 -20.93 1.52 14.37
CA LEU A 82 -20.03 2.20 15.31
C LEU A 82 -18.97 1.27 15.88
N THR A 83 -19.36 0.05 16.23
CA THR A 83 -18.43 -0.97 16.72
C THR A 83 -17.43 -1.34 15.63
N LEU A 84 -17.88 -1.52 14.38
CA LEU A 84 -16.99 -1.78 13.25
C LEU A 84 -15.98 -0.64 13.05
N LEU A 85 -16.43 0.63 13.09
CA LEU A 85 -15.51 1.76 12.94
C LEU A 85 -14.47 1.83 14.07
N ARG A 86 -14.83 1.43 15.30
CA ARG A 86 -13.89 1.31 16.43
C ARG A 86 -12.92 0.14 16.25
N ASP A 87 -13.40 -0.99 15.78
CA ASP A 87 -12.56 -2.16 15.49
C ASP A 87 -11.53 -1.82 14.39
N LEU A 88 -11.97 -1.18 13.31
CA LEU A 88 -11.07 -0.70 12.24
C LEU A 88 -10.07 0.34 12.74
N PHE A 89 -10.47 1.20 13.68
CA PHE A 89 -9.56 2.16 14.33
C PHE A 89 -8.51 1.45 15.19
N SER A 90 -8.91 0.46 15.98
CA SER A 90 -7.99 -0.35 16.79
C SER A 90 -6.93 -1.05 15.93
N LEU A 91 -7.37 -1.74 14.86
CA LEU A 91 -6.50 -2.44 13.92
C LEU A 91 -5.45 -1.54 13.27
N ARG A 92 -5.78 -0.26 13.06
CA ARG A 92 -4.95 0.67 12.33
C ARG A 92 -4.24 1.68 13.22
N THR A 93 -4.38 1.59 14.55
CA THR A 93 -3.65 2.44 15.50
C THR A 93 -2.14 2.16 15.39
N PRO A 94 -1.26 3.19 15.28
CA PRO A 94 -1.50 4.64 15.42
C PRO A 94 -1.77 5.40 14.10
N LEU A 95 -1.91 4.71 12.97
CA LEU A 95 -2.07 5.27 11.63
C LEU A 95 -3.52 5.64 11.28
N ALA A 96 -4.42 5.76 12.26
CA ALA A 96 -5.81 6.12 12.02
C ALA A 96 -6.27 7.24 12.95
N THR A 97 -7.26 8.02 12.51
CA THR A 97 -7.96 9.00 13.33
C THR A 97 -9.47 8.74 13.22
N LEU A 98 -10.13 8.55 14.36
CA LEU A 98 -11.57 8.29 14.42
C LEU A 98 -12.35 9.58 14.70
N PHE A 99 -13.26 9.90 13.80
CA PHE A 99 -14.22 11.00 13.94
C PHE A 99 -15.54 10.46 14.45
N SER A 100 -15.75 10.57 15.76
CA SER A 100 -16.96 10.12 16.45
C SER A 100 -18.20 10.99 16.19
N ARG A 101 -17.98 12.24 15.75
CA ARG A 101 -19.05 13.19 15.41
C ARG A 101 -19.80 12.70 14.15
N LYS A 102 -21.08 13.05 14.05
CA LYS A 102 -21.90 12.68 12.90
C LYS A 102 -21.58 13.61 11.72
N HIS A 103 -21.43 13.05 10.53
CA HIS A 103 -21.22 13.80 9.31
C HIS A 103 -22.39 13.59 8.33
N PRO A 104 -23.03 14.67 7.84
CA PRO A 104 -24.15 14.59 6.91
C PRO A 104 -23.74 14.25 5.47
N GLU A 105 -22.45 14.10 5.21
CA GLU A 105 -21.93 13.90 3.85
C GLU A 105 -22.28 12.53 3.29
N HIS A 106 -22.51 12.50 1.98
CA HIS A 106 -22.75 11.30 1.20
C HIS A 106 -21.61 11.16 0.18
N PRO A 107 -20.58 10.33 0.43
CA PRO A 107 -19.36 10.30 -0.40
C PRO A 107 -19.57 10.01 -1.88
N PHE A 108 -20.69 9.38 -2.27
CA PHE A 108 -21.03 9.14 -3.68
C PHE A 108 -21.71 10.33 -4.37
N GLU A 109 -22.25 11.28 -3.62
CA GLU A 109 -22.92 12.48 -4.12
C GLU A 109 -21.96 13.67 -4.11
N ASP A 110 -21.31 13.93 -2.96
CA ASP A 110 -20.30 14.97 -2.81
C ASP A 110 -19.10 14.46 -1.99
N VAL A 111 -17.90 14.68 -2.53
CA VAL A 111 -16.61 14.28 -1.92
C VAL A 111 -15.85 15.49 -1.36
N SER A 112 -16.26 16.71 -1.70
CA SER A 112 -15.45 17.93 -1.51
C SER A 112 -15.05 18.15 -0.04
N LYS A 113 -16.00 17.95 0.88
CA LYS A 113 -15.72 18.08 2.32
C LYS A 113 -14.85 16.94 2.84
N LEU A 114 -15.07 15.71 2.38
CA LEU A 114 -14.22 14.57 2.73
C LEU A 114 -12.78 14.81 2.29
N GLU A 115 -12.57 15.27 1.05
CA GLU A 115 -11.25 15.66 0.51
C GLU A 115 -10.62 16.77 1.35
N SER A 116 -11.39 17.80 1.72
CA SER A 116 -10.89 18.90 2.54
C SER A 116 -10.41 18.46 3.92
N ILE A 117 -11.12 17.52 4.56
CA ILE A 117 -10.76 16.98 5.88
C ILE A 117 -9.54 16.07 5.76
N CYS A 118 -9.53 15.17 4.78
CA CYS A 118 -8.40 14.30 4.50
C CYS A 118 -7.13 15.10 4.19
N LYS A 119 -7.23 16.17 3.38
CA LYS A 119 -6.11 17.07 3.07
C LYS A 119 -5.62 17.84 4.30
N LYS A 120 -6.53 18.27 5.18
CA LYS A 120 -6.19 18.99 6.42
C LYS A 120 -5.45 18.09 7.43
N LEU A 121 -5.88 16.84 7.54
CA LEU A 121 -5.35 15.85 8.49
C LEU A 121 -4.26 14.94 7.88
N GLU A 122 -3.99 15.09 6.59
CA GLU A 122 -2.97 14.31 5.85
C GLU A 122 -3.27 12.81 5.80
N HIS A 123 -4.54 12.48 5.56
CA HIS A 123 -4.97 11.11 5.35
C HIS A 123 -5.07 10.78 3.86
N SER A 124 -4.40 9.70 3.46
CA SER A 124 -4.46 9.16 2.10
C SER A 124 -5.53 8.09 1.95
N LEU A 125 -6.08 7.59 3.06
CA LEU A 125 -7.16 6.61 3.08
C LEU A 125 -8.31 7.15 3.90
N PHE A 126 -9.52 6.69 3.59
CA PHE A 126 -10.67 6.93 4.44
C PHE A 126 -11.56 5.70 4.55
N ALA A 127 -12.26 5.61 5.68
CA ALA A 127 -13.35 4.69 5.92
C ALA A 127 -14.56 5.49 6.38
N PHE A 128 -15.73 5.26 5.77
CA PHE A 128 -16.96 5.94 6.11
C PHE A 128 -18.06 4.92 6.40
N GLY A 129 -18.57 4.93 7.63
CA GLY A 129 -19.64 4.02 8.05
C GLY A 129 -20.99 4.71 8.04
N SER A 130 -22.00 4.09 7.41
CA SER A 130 -23.38 4.60 7.43
C SER A 130 -24.41 3.47 7.42
N SER A 131 -25.65 3.79 7.76
CA SER A 131 -26.77 2.85 7.70
C SER A 131 -28.05 3.57 7.31
N SER A 132 -28.80 2.99 6.38
CA SER A 132 -30.07 3.51 5.88
C SER A 132 -31.05 2.37 5.61
N LYS A 133 -32.34 2.68 5.40
CA LYS A 133 -33.36 1.65 5.08
C LYS A 133 -33.06 0.93 3.76
N LYS A 134 -32.65 1.66 2.72
CA LYS A 134 -32.29 1.10 1.40
C LYS A 134 -30.95 0.36 1.43
N ARG A 135 -30.01 0.87 2.22
CA ARG A 135 -28.64 0.37 2.33
C ARG A 135 -28.29 0.21 3.80
N PRO A 136 -28.70 -0.91 4.44
CA PRO A 136 -28.34 -1.18 5.83
C PRO A 136 -26.85 -1.55 5.90
N PHE A 137 -26.21 -1.21 7.02
CA PHE A 137 -24.83 -1.54 7.37
C PHE A 137 -23.81 -1.38 6.21
N ARG A 138 -23.41 -0.13 5.94
CA ARG A 138 -22.49 0.20 4.85
C ARG A 138 -21.15 0.70 5.35
N LEU A 139 -20.12 0.19 4.70
CA LEU A 139 -18.74 0.64 4.84
C LEU A 139 -18.25 1.10 3.48
N ILE A 140 -17.85 2.35 3.37
CA ILE A 140 -17.18 2.88 2.18
C ILE A 140 -15.71 2.98 2.53
N LEU A 141 -14.86 2.37 1.71
CA LEU A 141 -13.41 2.53 1.78
C LEU A 141 -12.93 3.24 0.53
N GLY A 142 -11.94 4.12 0.67
CA GLY A 142 -11.38 4.81 -0.48
C GLY A 142 -10.01 5.39 -0.23
N ARG A 143 -9.38 5.83 -1.33
CA ARG A 143 -8.03 6.37 -1.36
C ARG A 143 -8.04 7.76 -1.97
N LEU A 144 -7.13 8.59 -1.50
CA LEU A 144 -6.82 9.88 -2.06
C LEU A 144 -5.44 9.86 -2.68
N PHE A 145 -5.28 10.62 -3.76
CA PHE A 145 -4.03 10.93 -4.40
C PHE A 145 -3.97 12.45 -4.59
N ASP A 146 -2.89 13.08 -4.11
CA ASP A 146 -2.71 14.54 -4.12
C ASP A 146 -3.90 15.31 -3.49
N GLY A 147 -4.45 14.76 -2.40
CA GLY A 147 -5.59 15.34 -1.68
C GLY A 147 -6.93 15.29 -2.41
N LYS A 148 -7.00 14.63 -3.57
CA LYS A 148 -8.24 14.36 -4.32
C LYS A 148 -8.56 12.87 -4.31
N LEU A 149 -9.83 12.52 -4.53
CA LEU A 149 -10.26 11.13 -4.61
C LEU A 149 -9.57 10.40 -5.77
N LEU A 150 -8.97 9.26 -5.48
CA LEU A 150 -8.45 8.34 -6.49
C LEU A 150 -9.56 7.34 -6.83
N ASP A 151 -9.95 6.52 -5.87
CA ASP A 151 -10.98 5.50 -6.01
C ASP A 151 -11.69 5.25 -4.68
N MET A 152 -12.93 4.76 -4.75
CA MET A 152 -13.68 4.34 -3.56
C MET A 152 -14.67 3.22 -3.90
N GLN A 153 -14.92 2.38 -2.91
CA GLN A 153 -15.74 1.18 -3.03
C GLN A 153 -16.66 1.11 -1.82
N GLU A 154 -17.96 0.94 -2.08
CA GLU A 154 -18.97 0.70 -1.06
C GLU A 154 -19.18 -0.79 -0.87
N PHE A 155 -19.22 -1.20 0.39
CA PHE A 155 -19.49 -2.56 0.80
C PHE A 155 -20.74 -2.60 1.68
N GLY A 156 -21.62 -3.55 1.39
CA GLY A 156 -22.58 -4.07 2.36
C GLY A 156 -21.85 -5.00 3.32
N VAL A 157 -21.95 -4.73 4.61
CA VAL A 157 -21.33 -5.58 5.63
C VAL A 157 -22.36 -6.60 6.11
N GLU A 158 -22.05 -7.87 5.90
CA GLU A 158 -22.82 -9.03 6.31
C GLU A 158 -22.03 -9.85 7.35
N ASN A 159 -22.74 -10.63 8.18
CA ASN A 159 -22.15 -11.57 9.14
C ASN A 159 -21.04 -10.96 10.04
N TYR A 160 -21.21 -9.71 10.45
CA TYR A 160 -20.23 -9.01 11.27
C TYR A 160 -20.19 -9.60 12.69
N LYS A 161 -18.97 -9.92 13.14
CA LYS A 161 -18.65 -10.22 14.54
C LYS A 161 -17.55 -9.26 15.00
N SER A 162 -17.84 -8.51 16.07
CA SER A 162 -16.90 -7.55 16.64
C SER A 162 -15.74 -8.22 17.34
N ILE A 163 -14.64 -7.49 17.54
CA ILE A 163 -13.50 -7.98 18.34
C ILE A 163 -13.97 -8.40 19.74
N SER A 164 -14.87 -7.62 20.35
CA SER A 164 -15.41 -7.89 21.69
C SER A 164 -16.27 -9.15 21.80
N SER A 165 -16.72 -9.72 20.67
CA SER A 165 -17.52 -10.94 20.65
C SER A 165 -16.67 -12.22 20.72
N PHE A 166 -15.36 -12.09 20.51
CA PHE A 166 -14.43 -13.21 20.64
C PHE A 166 -13.95 -13.32 22.09
N GLY A 167 -14.03 -14.51 22.67
CA GLY A 167 -13.63 -14.79 24.05
C GLY A 167 -12.12 -14.93 24.26
N THR A 168 -11.30 -14.51 23.29
CA THR A 168 -9.86 -14.70 23.33
C THR A 168 -9.23 -13.89 24.46
N ARG A 169 -8.45 -14.57 25.30
CA ARG A 169 -7.81 -13.99 26.49
C ARG A 169 -6.66 -13.03 26.19
N MET A 170 -6.08 -13.10 24.99
CA MET A 170 -4.95 -12.25 24.59
C MET A 170 -5.10 -11.77 23.13
N ASP A 171 -5.17 -10.46 22.92
CA ASP A 171 -5.11 -9.84 21.58
C ASP A 171 -3.64 -9.61 21.15
N ALA A 172 -3.42 -9.41 19.85
CA ALA A 172 -2.13 -9.01 19.31
C ALA A 172 -1.72 -7.62 19.81
N SER A 173 -0.41 -7.40 19.92
CA SER A 173 0.19 -6.15 20.35
C SER A 173 -0.26 -4.99 19.44
N VAL A 174 -0.65 -3.88 20.05
CA VAL A 174 -1.10 -2.69 19.33
C VAL A 174 0.01 -2.17 18.42
N GLY A 175 -0.32 -1.91 17.15
CA GLY A 175 0.65 -1.47 16.14
C GLY A 175 1.54 -2.58 15.56
N SER A 176 1.33 -3.84 15.93
CA SER A 176 1.98 -4.99 15.27
C SER A 176 1.58 -5.04 13.79
N LYS A 177 2.54 -5.37 12.92
CA LYS A 177 2.29 -5.43 11.48
C LYS A 177 1.49 -6.70 11.14
N PRO A 178 0.27 -6.59 10.61
CA PRO A 178 -0.49 -7.76 10.20
C PRO A 178 0.10 -8.37 8.92
N LEU A 179 0.13 -9.69 8.89
CA LEU A 179 0.24 -10.43 7.64
C LEU A 179 -1.11 -10.35 6.92
N VAL A 180 -1.11 -10.10 5.61
CA VAL A 180 -2.36 -10.05 4.83
C VAL A 180 -2.31 -11.16 3.80
N LEU A 181 -3.25 -12.08 3.89
CA LEU A 181 -3.38 -13.22 3.00
C LEU A 181 -4.63 -13.06 2.12
N PHE A 182 -4.49 -13.25 0.82
CA PHE A 182 -5.61 -13.26 -0.11
C PHE A 182 -5.79 -14.67 -0.65
N GLN A 183 -6.99 -15.24 -0.49
CA GLN A 183 -7.32 -16.61 -0.89
C GLN A 183 -8.46 -16.58 -1.93
N GLY A 184 -8.24 -17.24 -3.08
CA GLY A 184 -9.24 -17.40 -4.13
C GLY A 184 -8.83 -16.80 -5.49
N SER A 185 -9.26 -17.46 -6.57
CA SER A 185 -8.97 -17.11 -7.97
C SER A 185 -9.53 -15.77 -8.39
N ALA A 186 -10.67 -15.36 -7.83
CA ALA A 186 -11.36 -14.10 -8.15
C ALA A 186 -10.46 -12.87 -7.98
N PHE A 187 -9.49 -12.92 -7.07
CA PHE A 187 -8.50 -11.87 -6.86
C PHE A 187 -7.53 -11.65 -8.03
N GLU A 188 -7.46 -12.59 -8.97
CA GLU A 188 -6.58 -12.58 -10.14
C GLU A 188 -7.33 -12.68 -11.47
N THR A 189 -8.60 -13.07 -11.45
CA THR A 189 -9.47 -13.10 -12.63
C THR A 189 -10.28 -11.82 -12.75
N ASP A 190 -11.16 -11.53 -11.79
CA ASP A 190 -12.10 -10.40 -11.82
C ASP A 190 -11.43 -9.04 -11.52
N GLU A 191 -11.64 -8.07 -12.41
CA GLU A 191 -11.14 -6.70 -12.25
C GLU A 191 -11.72 -5.98 -11.04
N LYS A 192 -12.99 -6.19 -10.71
CA LYS A 192 -13.61 -5.55 -9.54
C LYS A 192 -12.93 -6.01 -8.25
N VAL A 193 -12.75 -7.32 -8.13
CA VAL A 193 -12.13 -7.96 -6.96
C VAL A 193 -10.63 -7.67 -6.89
N LYS A 194 -9.92 -7.55 -8.03
CA LYS A 194 -8.53 -7.04 -8.06
C LYS A 194 -8.40 -5.65 -7.45
N ARG A 195 -9.35 -4.74 -7.74
CA ARG A 195 -9.36 -3.39 -7.17
C ARG A 195 -9.68 -3.41 -5.67
N VAL A 196 -10.56 -4.31 -5.23
CA VAL A 196 -10.79 -4.53 -3.79
C VAL A 196 -9.53 -5.05 -3.11
N LYS A 197 -8.84 -6.04 -3.69
CA LYS A 197 -7.54 -6.52 -3.18
C LYS A 197 -6.53 -5.41 -3.04
N SER A 198 -6.39 -4.55 -4.05
CA SER A 198 -5.50 -3.38 -3.99
C SER A 198 -5.88 -2.43 -2.85
N LEU A 199 -7.18 -2.16 -2.67
CA LEU A 199 -7.69 -1.27 -1.62
C LEU A 199 -7.49 -1.85 -0.21
N LEU A 200 -7.88 -3.12 0.01
CA LEU A 200 -7.73 -3.80 1.30
C LEU A 200 -6.25 -4.00 1.66
N LEU A 201 -5.38 -4.29 0.69
CA LEU A 201 -3.94 -4.38 0.93
C LEU A 201 -3.37 -3.05 1.40
N ASP A 202 -3.73 -1.92 0.78
CA ASP A 202 -3.33 -0.59 1.27
C ASP A 202 -3.92 -0.27 2.66
N PHE A 203 -5.17 -0.70 2.91
CA PHE A 203 -5.89 -0.46 4.16
C PHE A 203 -5.45 -1.35 5.33
N PHE A 204 -4.81 -2.50 5.10
CA PHE A 204 -4.34 -3.37 6.19
C PHE A 204 -2.80 -3.46 6.30
N SER A 205 -2.04 -3.24 5.22
CA SER A 205 -0.58 -3.49 5.21
C SER A 205 0.24 -2.58 6.14
N GLY A 206 -0.22 -1.36 6.42
CA GLY A 206 0.46 -0.43 7.33
C GLY A 206 1.87 -0.05 6.87
N ALA A 207 2.83 -0.06 7.80
CA ALA A 207 4.22 0.30 7.52
C ALA A 207 4.97 -0.80 6.72
N ARG A 208 5.88 -0.37 5.84
CA ARG A 208 6.74 -1.25 5.02
C ARG A 208 8.20 -1.19 5.47
N PRO A 209 8.56 -1.78 6.62
CA PRO A 209 9.95 -1.82 7.08
C PRO A 209 10.77 -2.82 6.23
N GLN A 210 12.06 -2.57 6.08
CA GLN A 210 12.99 -3.48 5.40
C GLN A 210 13.29 -4.74 6.22
N LYS A 211 13.18 -4.65 7.54
CA LYS A 211 13.41 -5.74 8.49
C LYS A 211 12.21 -5.86 9.42
N VAL A 212 11.83 -7.08 9.76
CA VAL A 212 10.70 -7.38 10.66
C VAL A 212 11.20 -8.26 11.79
N MET A 213 10.78 -7.95 13.01
CA MET A 213 11.05 -8.79 14.18
C MET A 213 10.08 -9.96 14.19
N LEU A 214 10.59 -11.18 14.37
CA LEU A 214 9.76 -12.40 14.35
C LEU A 214 8.72 -12.40 15.49
N GLN A 215 9.07 -11.86 16.65
CA GLN A 215 8.15 -11.69 17.78
C GLN A 215 6.97 -10.77 17.46
N GLY A 216 7.09 -9.87 16.47
CA GLY A 216 6.01 -8.97 16.07
C GLY A 216 5.02 -9.57 15.07
N LEU A 217 5.20 -10.84 14.66
CA LEU A 217 4.31 -11.55 13.74
C LEU A 217 3.19 -12.25 14.50
N GLU A 218 2.32 -11.46 15.13
CA GLU A 218 1.28 -11.98 16.04
C GLU A 218 -0.10 -12.09 15.39
N GLN A 219 -0.33 -11.46 14.24
CA GLN A 219 -1.65 -11.41 13.61
C GLN A 219 -1.61 -11.57 12.09
N VAL A 220 -2.63 -12.23 11.57
CA VAL A 220 -2.90 -12.39 10.13
C VAL A 220 -4.35 -12.01 9.83
N ILE A 221 -4.53 -11.22 8.77
CA ILE A 221 -5.82 -10.88 8.18
C ILE A 221 -5.94 -11.69 6.90
N VAL A 222 -6.94 -12.56 6.85
CA VAL A 222 -7.24 -13.40 5.69
C VAL A 222 -8.43 -12.81 4.97
N CYS A 223 -8.27 -12.53 3.69
CA CYS A 223 -9.31 -12.10 2.77
C CYS A 223 -9.59 -13.25 1.81
N SER A 224 -10.76 -13.87 1.92
CA SER A 224 -11.15 -15.03 1.13
C SER A 224 -12.31 -14.69 0.21
N THR A 225 -12.23 -15.16 -1.03
CA THR A 225 -13.34 -15.13 -1.99
C THR A 225 -13.78 -16.56 -2.25
N PHE A 226 -15.07 -16.82 -2.18
CA PHE A 226 -15.65 -18.10 -2.54
C PHE A 226 -16.34 -17.94 -3.89
N GLU A 227 -15.97 -18.76 -4.88
CA GLU A 227 -16.73 -18.85 -6.11
C GLU A 227 -17.99 -19.67 -5.82
N GLU A 228 -19.17 -19.07 -5.97
CA GLU A 228 -20.43 -19.78 -5.81
C GLU A 228 -20.58 -20.75 -6.99
N ALA A 229 -20.59 -22.06 -6.70
CA ALA A 229 -20.55 -23.16 -7.67
C ALA A 229 -21.74 -23.20 -8.68
N GLY A 230 -22.68 -22.26 -8.61
CA GLY A 230 -23.83 -22.13 -9.52
C GLY A 230 -23.68 -21.08 -10.63
N GLY A 231 -22.57 -20.34 -10.69
CA GLY A 231 -22.41 -19.20 -11.61
C GLY A 231 -21.91 -19.52 -13.02
N ALA A 232 -21.67 -20.79 -13.35
CA ALA A 232 -21.13 -21.20 -14.65
C ALA A 232 -22.20 -21.37 -15.75
N SER A 233 -23.49 -21.31 -15.43
CA SER A 233 -24.57 -21.72 -16.36
C SER A 233 -25.70 -20.71 -16.60
N SER A 234 -25.63 -19.46 -16.13
CA SER A 234 -26.72 -18.49 -16.41
C SER A 234 -26.24 -17.08 -16.80
N SER A 235 -26.66 -16.69 -18.00
CA SER A 235 -27.00 -15.33 -18.49
C SER A 235 -26.01 -14.17 -18.26
N GLY A 236 -25.09 -14.00 -19.22
CA GLY A 236 -24.50 -12.70 -19.57
C GLY A 236 -23.58 -12.01 -18.53
N PRO A 237 -22.83 -10.95 -18.92
CA PRO A 237 -21.96 -10.20 -18.00
C PRO A 237 -22.71 -9.37 -16.95
N ALA A 238 -24.01 -9.11 -17.16
CA ALA A 238 -24.80 -8.15 -16.40
C ALA A 238 -25.52 -8.75 -15.18
N ASP A 239 -25.73 -10.07 -15.15
CA ASP A 239 -26.55 -10.75 -14.12
C ASP A 239 -25.71 -11.51 -13.09
N ARG A 240 -24.38 -11.33 -13.12
CA ARG A 240 -23.50 -11.93 -12.12
C ARG A 240 -23.73 -11.29 -10.75
N PRO A 241 -23.92 -12.09 -9.69
CA PRO A 241 -24.07 -11.55 -8.35
C PRO A 241 -22.84 -10.75 -7.95
N ASN A 242 -23.05 -9.70 -7.15
CA ASN A 242 -21.95 -8.89 -6.66
C ASN A 242 -20.95 -9.74 -5.88
N PRO A 243 -19.63 -9.54 -6.09
CA PRO A 243 -18.62 -10.34 -5.42
C PRO A 243 -18.65 -10.10 -3.91
N LYS A 244 -18.56 -11.22 -3.16
CA LYS A 244 -18.51 -11.23 -1.70
C LYS A 244 -17.11 -11.64 -1.24
N ILE A 245 -16.56 -10.90 -0.29
CA ILE A 245 -15.22 -11.11 0.24
C ILE A 245 -15.32 -11.26 1.75
N ASP A 246 -14.92 -12.40 2.27
CA ASP A 246 -14.83 -12.64 3.71
C ASP A 246 -13.49 -12.14 4.22
N VAL A 247 -13.50 -11.31 5.26
CA VAL A 247 -12.31 -10.83 5.95
C VAL A 247 -12.36 -11.35 7.38
N THR A 248 -11.38 -12.16 7.73
CA THR A 248 -11.22 -12.74 9.07
C THR A 248 -9.85 -12.39 9.61
N ARG A 249 -9.78 -12.10 10.90
CA ARG A 249 -8.52 -11.82 11.60
C ARG A 249 -8.23 -12.92 12.59
N TYR A 250 -7.03 -13.48 12.47
CA TYR A 250 -6.50 -14.48 13.38
C TYR A 250 -5.27 -13.96 14.11
N ARG A 251 -5.10 -14.41 15.34
CA ARG A 251 -3.84 -14.37 16.08
C ARG A 251 -3.03 -15.62 15.74
N ILE A 252 -1.73 -15.43 15.60
CA ILE A 252 -0.77 -16.50 15.34
C ILE A 252 -0.15 -16.96 16.66
N SER A 253 -0.19 -18.26 16.93
CA SER A 253 0.59 -18.90 17.99
C SER A 253 1.61 -19.88 17.38
N PHE A 254 2.83 -19.85 17.91
CA PHE A 254 3.91 -20.72 17.47
C PHE A 254 4.15 -21.81 18.50
N ALA A 255 3.88 -23.05 18.13
CA ALA A 255 4.14 -24.24 18.94
C ALA A 255 5.43 -24.95 18.49
N LYS A 256 6.05 -25.68 19.40
CA LYS A 256 7.25 -26.48 19.11
C LYS A 256 6.87 -27.65 18.19
N SER A 257 7.60 -27.82 17.08
CA SER A 257 7.32 -28.82 16.04
C SER A 257 8.41 -29.89 15.88
N GLY A 258 9.50 -29.81 16.65
CA GLY A 258 10.67 -30.70 16.52
C GLY A 258 11.57 -30.42 15.30
N SER A 259 11.16 -29.56 14.38
CA SER A 259 11.97 -29.10 13.22
C SER A 259 12.46 -27.66 13.40
N ARG A 260 13.24 -27.14 12.44
CA ARG A 260 13.67 -25.73 12.42
C ARG A 260 12.49 -24.75 12.30
N LEU A 261 11.37 -25.16 11.70
CA LEU A 261 10.19 -24.31 11.48
C LEU A 261 9.12 -24.60 12.54
N PRO A 262 8.62 -23.61 13.29
CA PRO A 262 7.59 -23.83 14.31
C PRO A 262 6.25 -24.28 13.70
N ARG A 263 5.44 -25.00 14.48
CA ARG A 263 4.06 -25.31 14.11
C ARG A 263 3.22 -24.05 14.34
N VAL A 264 2.44 -23.68 13.34
CA VAL A 264 1.61 -22.46 13.37
C VAL A 264 0.17 -22.85 13.70
N GLU A 265 -0.37 -22.27 14.76
CA GLU A 265 -1.77 -22.38 15.15
C GLU A 265 -2.43 -21.00 15.04
N LEU A 266 -3.70 -20.97 14.64
CA LEU A 266 -4.47 -19.75 14.40
C LEU A 266 -5.68 -19.71 15.32
N GLU A 267 -5.81 -18.63 16.08
CA GLU A 267 -6.97 -18.35 16.93
C GLU A 267 -7.76 -17.17 16.35
N GLU A 268 -9.08 -17.29 16.19
CA GLU A 268 -9.90 -16.19 15.65
C GLU A 268 -10.14 -15.13 16.73
N VAL A 269 -9.62 -13.91 16.50
CA VAL A 269 -9.74 -12.77 17.44
C VAL A 269 -10.70 -11.69 16.93
N GLY A 270 -10.98 -11.70 15.62
CA GLY A 270 -11.89 -10.74 15.00
C GLY A 270 -11.26 -9.36 14.75
N PRO A 271 -11.93 -8.48 13.99
CA PRO A 271 -13.30 -8.62 13.53
C PRO A 271 -13.44 -9.61 12.37
N ARG A 272 -14.59 -10.27 12.30
CA ARG A 272 -15.01 -11.06 11.14
C ARG A 272 -16.08 -10.29 10.40
N LEU A 273 -15.93 -10.14 9.10
CA LEU A 273 -16.82 -9.35 8.26
C LEU A 273 -16.90 -9.93 6.85
N ARG A 274 -18.12 -10.07 6.33
CA ARG A 274 -18.37 -10.40 4.92
C ARG A 274 -18.71 -9.13 4.17
N LEU A 275 -17.87 -8.76 3.22
CA LEU A 275 -18.03 -7.55 2.40
C LEU A 275 -18.69 -7.93 1.07
N ALA A 276 -19.94 -7.53 0.88
CA ALA A 276 -20.61 -7.57 -0.41
C ALA A 276 -20.33 -6.27 -1.17
N LEU A 277 -19.64 -6.34 -2.31
CA LEU A 277 -19.38 -5.17 -3.14
C LEU A 277 -20.70 -4.59 -3.66
N ASP A 278 -20.83 -3.26 -3.66
CA ASP A 278 -22.03 -2.60 -4.18
C ASP A 278 -21.63 -1.55 -5.23
N ARG A 279 -21.50 -0.28 -4.82
CA ARG A 279 -21.07 0.80 -5.71
C ARG A 279 -19.56 0.91 -5.76
N THR A 280 -19.03 1.14 -6.95
CA THR A 280 -17.62 1.45 -7.17
C THR A 280 -17.49 2.78 -7.90
N LYS A 281 -16.49 3.57 -7.50
CA LYS A 281 -16.05 4.74 -8.26
C LYS A 281 -14.62 4.50 -8.71
N GLU A 282 -14.47 4.37 -10.01
CA GLU A 282 -13.21 4.03 -10.64
C GLU A 282 -12.28 5.25 -10.73
N PRO A 283 -10.95 5.04 -10.63
CA PRO A 283 -10.02 6.12 -10.82
C PRO A 283 -9.99 6.56 -12.27
N GLU A 284 -9.91 7.88 -12.46
CA GLU A 284 -9.62 8.48 -13.75
C GLU A 284 -8.29 7.96 -14.30
N ARG A 285 -8.26 7.59 -15.58
CA ARG A 285 -7.12 6.90 -16.21
C ARG A 285 -5.81 7.67 -16.07
N GLU A 286 -5.84 8.99 -16.19
CA GLU A 286 -4.64 9.83 -16.06
C GLU A 286 -4.13 9.89 -14.63
N ARG A 287 -5.05 10.06 -13.67
CA ARG A 287 -4.74 10.07 -12.24
C ARG A 287 -4.18 8.74 -11.78
N TRP A 288 -4.74 7.63 -12.27
CA TRP A 288 -4.22 6.29 -12.01
C TRP A 288 -2.79 6.11 -12.54
N LYS A 289 -2.52 6.56 -13.78
CA LYS A 289 -1.17 6.53 -14.37
C LYS A 289 -0.17 7.35 -13.55
N GLN A 290 -0.60 8.49 -13.01
CA GLN A 290 0.23 9.31 -12.14
C GLN A 290 0.49 8.63 -10.79
N SER A 291 -0.52 8.02 -10.18
CA SER A 291 -0.40 7.39 -8.86
C SER A 291 0.48 6.15 -8.82
N ILE A 292 0.62 5.43 -9.94
CA ILE A 292 1.48 4.23 -10.04
C ILE A 292 2.92 4.54 -10.49
N LYS A 293 3.26 5.81 -10.70
CA LYS A 293 4.57 6.22 -11.22
C LYS A 293 5.65 6.08 -10.14
N VAL A 294 6.58 5.16 -10.36
CA VAL A 294 7.75 4.98 -9.47
C VAL A 294 8.80 6.05 -9.74
N ALA A 295 9.28 6.69 -8.66
CA ALA A 295 10.33 7.70 -8.72
C ALA A 295 11.62 7.18 -9.39
N LYS A 296 12.24 7.99 -10.24
CA LYS A 296 13.48 7.62 -10.95
C LYS A 296 14.63 7.35 -9.99
N ALA A 297 14.70 8.06 -8.86
CA ALA A 297 15.74 7.91 -7.84
C ALA A 297 15.73 6.53 -7.18
N THR A 298 14.56 5.90 -7.04
CA THR A 298 14.41 4.55 -6.48
C THR A 298 14.84 3.47 -7.47
N LYS A 299 14.82 3.76 -8.78
CA LYS A 299 15.20 2.79 -9.81
C LYS A 299 16.73 2.71 -9.88
N PRO A 300 17.36 1.56 -9.64
CA PRO A 300 18.80 1.42 -9.80
C PRO A 300 19.15 1.68 -11.27
N LYS A 301 19.99 2.69 -11.53
CA LYS A 301 20.48 2.98 -12.87
C LYS A 301 21.45 1.86 -13.26
N LYS A 302 21.01 0.95 -14.13
CA LYS A 302 21.89 -0.08 -14.69
C LYS A 302 22.80 0.58 -15.73
N GLU A 303 24.06 0.73 -15.38
CA GLU A 303 25.10 1.12 -16.34
C GLU A 303 25.54 -0.15 -17.09
N LYS A 304 25.39 -0.15 -18.43
CA LYS A 304 25.85 -1.28 -19.26
C LYS A 304 27.36 -1.41 -19.13
N SER A 305 27.87 -2.64 -19.22
CA SER A 305 29.28 -3.03 -19.08
C SER A 305 29.94 -2.81 -17.70
N ILE A 306 29.27 -2.17 -16.73
CA ILE A 306 29.83 -1.99 -15.39
C ILE A 306 29.12 -2.93 -14.41
N SER A 307 29.86 -3.89 -13.85
CA SER A 307 29.40 -4.75 -12.78
C SER A 307 29.95 -4.27 -11.44
N HIS A 308 29.09 -4.27 -10.43
CA HIS A 308 29.51 -4.06 -9.04
C HIS A 308 29.75 -5.43 -8.41
N GLN A 309 30.98 -5.68 -7.95
CA GLN A 309 31.26 -6.90 -7.21
C GLN A 309 30.63 -6.76 -5.82
N LYS A 310 29.60 -7.57 -5.53
CA LYS A 310 28.73 -7.44 -4.35
C LYS A 310 29.49 -7.53 -3.03
N ASP A 311 30.62 -8.24 -3.00
CA ASP A 311 31.32 -8.55 -1.76
C ASP A 311 32.39 -7.52 -1.38
N MET A 312 32.94 -6.79 -2.36
CA MET A 312 34.04 -5.83 -2.12
C MET A 312 33.75 -4.40 -2.60
N GLY A 313 32.56 -4.14 -3.16
CA GLY A 313 32.15 -2.80 -3.60
C GLY A 313 32.95 -2.25 -4.80
N LYS A 314 33.87 -3.02 -5.37
CA LYS A 314 34.68 -2.60 -6.53
C LYS A 314 33.84 -2.59 -7.80
N LYS A 315 34.01 -1.54 -8.61
CA LYS A 315 33.44 -1.43 -9.96
C LYS A 315 34.35 -2.17 -10.95
N ARG A 316 33.79 -3.07 -11.75
CA ARG A 316 34.48 -3.75 -12.86
C ARG A 316 33.81 -3.40 -14.18
N GLY A 317 34.58 -2.87 -15.13
CA GLY A 317 34.15 -2.69 -16.51
C GLY A 317 34.46 -3.94 -17.32
N GLN A 318 33.47 -4.50 -18.03
CA GLN A 318 33.65 -5.57 -18.98
C GLN A 318 33.82 -4.98 -20.38
N ILE A 319 35.03 -5.09 -20.92
CA ILE A 319 35.32 -4.71 -22.30
C ILE A 319 34.98 -5.91 -23.19
N HIS A 320 34.06 -5.72 -24.13
CA HIS A 320 33.75 -6.72 -25.13
C HIS A 320 34.64 -6.43 -26.33
N LEU A 321 35.75 -7.17 -26.45
CA LEU A 321 36.57 -7.15 -27.64
C LEU A 321 35.75 -7.77 -28.77
N GLY A 322 35.64 -7.07 -29.90
CA GLY A 322 35.03 -7.63 -31.10
C GLY A 322 35.87 -8.79 -31.64
N LYS A 323 35.28 -9.61 -32.51
CA LYS A 323 36.05 -10.58 -33.29
C LYS A 323 37.04 -9.82 -34.17
N GLN A 324 38.32 -10.10 -34.02
CA GLN A 324 39.36 -9.50 -34.85
C GLN A 324 39.59 -10.39 -36.07
N ASP A 325 39.23 -9.90 -37.25
CA ASP A 325 39.47 -10.61 -38.51
C ASP A 325 40.92 -10.35 -38.96
N PHE A 326 41.79 -11.34 -38.75
CA PHE A 326 43.22 -11.24 -39.02
C PHE A 326 43.57 -11.25 -40.52
N ASP A 327 42.63 -11.63 -41.40
CA ASP A 327 42.82 -11.68 -42.85
C ASP A 327 42.99 -10.29 -43.49
N GLN A 328 42.56 -9.24 -42.80
CA GLN A 328 42.72 -7.85 -43.25
C GLN A 328 44.09 -7.27 -42.88
N ILE A 329 44.90 -7.99 -42.12
CA ILE A 329 46.19 -7.51 -41.64
C ILE A 329 47.27 -7.83 -42.68
N HIS A 330 47.60 -6.84 -43.51
CA HIS A 330 48.76 -6.93 -44.39
C HIS A 330 50.06 -6.81 -43.58
N THR A 331 50.72 -7.95 -43.34
CA THR A 331 52.09 -7.95 -42.81
C THR A 331 53.09 -7.67 -43.94
N VAL A 332 54.26 -7.13 -43.61
CA VAL A 332 55.37 -6.88 -44.56
C VAL A 332 55.80 -8.18 -45.28
N HIS A 333 55.45 -9.34 -44.75
CA HIS A 333 55.72 -10.66 -45.31
C HIS A 333 54.63 -11.20 -46.25
N HIS A 334 53.55 -10.45 -46.52
CA HIS A 334 52.46 -10.82 -47.43
C HIS A 334 52.87 -10.78 -48.93
N SER A 335 54.17 -10.81 -49.22
CA SER A 335 54.67 -10.98 -50.58
C SER A 335 54.49 -12.43 -51.01
N LYS A 336 53.93 -12.65 -52.21
CA LYS A 336 53.77 -13.98 -52.83
C LYS A 336 55.09 -14.79 -52.87
N LYS A 337 56.24 -14.13 -52.72
CA LYS A 337 57.56 -14.76 -52.64
C LYS A 337 57.71 -15.67 -51.41
N LEU A 338 57.24 -15.28 -50.22
CA LEU A 338 57.39 -16.13 -49.04
C LEU A 338 56.43 -17.32 -49.07
N ALA A 339 55.19 -17.14 -49.52
CA ALA A 339 54.25 -18.25 -49.74
C ALA A 339 54.75 -19.24 -50.79
N LYS A 340 55.42 -18.76 -51.83
CA LYS A 340 56.09 -19.60 -52.83
C LYS A 340 57.32 -20.30 -52.27
N LYS A 341 58.06 -19.65 -51.36
CA LYS A 341 59.22 -20.24 -50.66
C LYS A 341 58.78 -21.31 -49.67
N LEU A 342 57.73 -21.07 -48.88
CA LEU A 342 57.14 -22.05 -47.97
C LEU A 342 56.55 -23.26 -48.72
N ARG A 343 55.87 -23.04 -49.86
CA ARG A 343 55.43 -24.13 -50.74
C ARG A 343 56.58 -24.89 -51.39
N ALA A 344 57.70 -24.22 -51.68
CA ALA A 344 58.89 -24.87 -52.21
C ALA A 344 59.63 -25.67 -51.13
N ASP A 345 59.70 -25.16 -49.91
CA ASP A 345 60.35 -25.81 -48.76
C ASP A 345 59.53 -27.01 -48.24
N LEU A 346 58.19 -27.01 -48.39
CA LEU A 346 57.32 -28.10 -47.96
C LEU A 346 57.21 -29.28 -48.94
N GLY A 347 57.55 -29.10 -50.23
CA GLY A 347 57.53 -30.18 -51.25
C GLY A 347 56.17 -30.90 -51.44
N PRO A 348 55.98 -31.68 -52.52
CA PRO A 348 54.77 -32.46 -52.70
C PRO A 348 54.91 -33.79 -51.94
N GLN A 349 54.51 -33.82 -50.67
CA GLN A 349 54.13 -35.11 -50.08
C GLN A 349 52.69 -35.44 -50.47
N GLY A 350 52.55 -36.61 -51.10
CA GLY A 350 51.31 -37.14 -51.66
C GLY A 350 50.21 -37.35 -50.62
N GLY A 351 48.99 -37.49 -51.14
CA GLY A 351 47.78 -37.62 -50.35
C GLY A 351 47.61 -38.98 -49.66
N SER A 352 47.02 -38.91 -48.47
CA SER A 352 46.07 -39.82 -47.81
C SER A 352 45.93 -39.25 -46.38
N GLU A 353 44.78 -39.05 -45.74
CA GLU A 353 43.60 -39.89 -45.62
C GLU A 353 42.37 -39.00 -45.37
N GLY A 354 41.20 -39.51 -45.76
CA GLY A 354 39.92 -38.96 -45.33
C GLY A 354 39.60 -39.31 -43.87
N GLY A 355 38.84 -38.41 -43.22
CA GLY A 355 38.24 -38.60 -41.91
C GLY A 355 37.36 -37.40 -41.53
N PRO A 356 36.23 -37.58 -40.84
CA PRO A 356 34.94 -37.18 -41.38
C PRO A 356 34.44 -35.79 -40.94
N ALA A 357 33.44 -35.33 -41.70
CA ALA A 357 32.58 -34.22 -41.36
C ALA A 357 31.94 -34.40 -39.97
N ALA A 358 32.22 -33.47 -39.07
CA ALA A 358 31.39 -33.26 -37.89
C ALA A 358 30.21 -32.38 -38.31
N ALA A 359 29.02 -32.97 -38.27
CA ALA A 359 27.76 -32.26 -38.32
C ALA A 359 27.61 -31.41 -37.05
N ASP A 360 27.41 -30.11 -37.22
CA ASP A 360 26.96 -29.21 -36.17
C ASP A 360 25.47 -29.48 -35.86
N ALA A 361 25.19 -29.55 -34.55
CA ALA A 361 23.87 -29.48 -33.93
C ALA A 361 23.68 -28.11 -33.28
#